data_AF-A0A6J3C8H3-F1
#
_entry.id   AF-A0A6J3C8H3-F1
#
_cell.length_a   1.000
_cell.length_b   1.000
_cell.length_c   1.000
_cell.angle_alpha   90.00
_cell.angle_beta   90.00
_cell.angle_gamma   90.00
#
_symmetry.space_group_name_H-M   'P 1'
#
loop_
_entity.id
_entity.type
_entity.pdbx_description
1 polymer ?
#
loop_
_entity_poly.entity_id
_entity_poly.type
_entity_poly.pdbx_seq_one_letter_code
_entity_poly.pdbx_strand_id
1 'polypeptide(L)'
;MTYSTRINQGLIPVCSRRSTRYDIAKAKLKKVKQWKSENGQLKCISDTQMIEGFSERIAHRLFNSILDGPTDRSELSHKIKGQILHPHLSDSVRQECSQVLAVYVAVNSVCWTLIDKGNYEVLEWKYHSIDYPEGKKMQITDILNIAWKVTQQLPTADICVMKAEPTTLRAAGSDPNNPKVLAVNLQKSQMVAMIVSLINAKSNNINTSLNPDENASKLVKDFNHKVYFLRPALPYRLYGTLVGNEKVSTDQTVEMLLQEINEKTSNNSKVYISPPIKHMFRSQNDLKKDMLGHCLLLGLTFMDLCIYKNQDSINKLVKRND
;
A
#
# COMPACT_ATOMS: atom_id res chain seq x y z
N MET A 1 -11.79 70.24 18.62
CA MET A 1 -12.46 69.17 17.86
C MET A 1 -11.82 69.07 16.49
N THR A 2 -11.29 67.98 15.94
CA THR A 2 -10.84 66.67 16.45
C THR A 2 -9.93 66.18 15.33
N TYR A 3 -8.64 65.89 15.59
CA TYR A 3 -7.78 65.25 14.59
C TYR A 3 -8.20 63.78 14.46
N SER A 4 -8.63 63.36 13.27
CA SER A 4 -8.95 61.97 12.95
C SER A 4 -7.98 61.44 11.92
N THR A 5 -7.05 60.62 12.40
CA THR A 5 -6.21 59.69 11.66
C THR A 5 -7.06 58.75 10.79
N ARG A 6 -6.75 58.63 9.49
CA ARG A 6 -7.13 57.44 8.70
C ARG A 6 -5.92 56.92 7.95
N ILE A 7 -5.59 55.69 8.32
CA ILE A 7 -4.48 54.89 7.85
C ILE A 7 -4.78 54.41 6.42
N ASN A 8 -3.84 54.68 5.52
CA ASN A 8 -3.68 54.00 4.25
C ASN A 8 -3.36 52.51 4.50
N GLN A 9 -4.21 51.60 4.01
CA GLN A 9 -3.77 50.27 3.62
C GLN A 9 -4.42 49.90 2.28
N GLY A 10 -3.57 49.87 1.25
CA GLY A 10 -3.92 49.43 -0.08
C GLY A 10 -4.27 47.95 -0.09
N LEU A 11 -5.41 47.64 -0.70
CA LEU A 11 -5.83 46.30 -1.06
C LEU A 11 -5.13 45.90 -2.37
N ILE A 12 -4.18 44.97 -2.27
CA ILE A 12 -3.65 44.18 -3.39
C ILE A 12 -4.70 43.11 -3.74
N PRO A 13 -5.06 42.90 -5.02
CA PRO A 13 -6.01 41.87 -5.41
C PRO A 13 -5.33 40.51 -5.46
N VAL A 14 -5.90 39.50 -4.81
CA VAL A 14 -5.44 38.10 -4.98
C VAL A 14 -6.61 37.22 -5.41
N CYS A 15 -6.63 36.91 -6.70
CA CYS A 15 -7.36 35.80 -7.28
C CYS A 15 -6.59 34.50 -7.00
N SER A 16 -7.18 33.50 -6.36
CA SER A 16 -6.86 32.08 -6.63
C SER A 16 -7.81 31.09 -5.95
N ARG A 17 -8.10 30.03 -6.71
CA ARG A 17 -8.86 28.82 -6.41
C ARG A 17 -8.63 28.28 -4.98
N ARG A 18 -9.57 28.50 -4.07
CA ARG A 18 -9.62 27.76 -2.79
C ARG A 18 -10.42 26.48 -2.98
N SER A 19 -9.75 25.32 -2.92
CA SER A 19 -10.40 24.05 -2.61
C SER A 19 -11.15 24.21 -1.29
N THR A 20 -12.36 23.66 -1.19
CA THR A 20 -13.20 23.79 0.01
C THR A 20 -12.48 23.20 1.22
N ARG A 21 -12.39 23.96 2.30
CA ARG A 21 -11.73 23.57 3.57
C ARG A 21 -12.53 22.56 4.40
N TYR A 22 -13.61 22.03 3.83
CA TYR A 22 -14.60 21.21 4.52
C TYR A 22 -14.97 20.01 3.64
N ASP A 23 -15.41 18.92 4.26
CA ASP A 23 -15.76 17.65 3.60
C ASP A 23 -17.02 17.78 2.73
N ILE A 24 -16.84 18.36 1.55
CA ILE A 24 -17.85 18.50 0.50
C ILE A 24 -17.21 18.35 -0.87
N ALA A 25 -17.74 17.43 -1.67
CA ALA A 25 -17.28 17.23 -3.05
C ALA A 25 -17.55 18.47 -3.91
N LYS A 26 -16.61 18.83 -4.81
CA LYS A 26 -16.72 20.01 -5.70
C LYS A 26 -18.02 20.05 -6.53
N ALA A 27 -18.47 18.90 -7.03
CA ALA A 27 -19.73 18.80 -7.77
C ALA A 27 -20.95 19.14 -6.91
N LYS A 28 -20.93 18.75 -5.63
CA LYS A 28 -21.99 19.04 -4.66
C LYS A 28 -21.94 20.50 -4.22
N LEU A 29 -20.75 21.06 -4.04
CA LEU A 29 -20.59 22.50 -3.80
C LEU A 29 -21.17 23.34 -4.94
N LYS A 30 -21.01 22.90 -6.21
CA LYS A 30 -21.63 23.57 -7.36
C LYS A 30 -23.16 23.57 -7.25
N LYS A 31 -23.76 22.45 -6.84
CA LYS A 31 -25.21 22.34 -6.59
C LYS A 31 -25.68 23.21 -5.41
N VAL A 32 -24.91 23.27 -4.32
CA VAL A 32 -25.20 24.18 -3.20
C VAL A 32 -25.15 25.65 -3.64
N LYS A 33 -24.15 26.02 -4.45
CA LYS A 33 -24.04 27.39 -5.00
C LYS A 33 -25.19 27.72 -5.94
N GLN A 34 -25.59 26.78 -6.78
CA GLN A 34 -26.72 26.93 -7.69
C GLN A 34 -28.04 27.08 -6.92
N TRP A 35 -28.28 26.20 -5.94
CA TRP A 35 -29.45 26.31 -5.08
C TRP A 35 -29.49 27.65 -4.35
N LYS A 36 -28.34 28.13 -3.85
CA LYS A 36 -28.22 29.44 -3.20
C LYS A 36 -28.54 30.61 -4.14
N SER A 37 -28.16 30.52 -5.42
CA SER A 37 -28.51 31.57 -6.39
C SER A 37 -29.99 31.58 -6.73
N GLU A 38 -30.66 30.43 -6.67
CA GLU A 38 -32.09 30.29 -7.01
C GLU A 38 -33.01 30.57 -5.82
N ASN A 39 -32.60 30.21 -4.60
CA ASN A 39 -33.47 30.20 -3.41
C ASN A 39 -32.99 31.10 -2.26
N GLY A 40 -31.84 31.76 -2.42
CA GLY A 40 -31.24 32.61 -1.40
C GLY A 40 -30.42 31.84 -0.35
N GLN A 41 -30.17 32.46 0.80
CA GLN A 41 -29.40 31.83 1.88
C GLN A 41 -30.22 30.71 2.55
N LEU A 42 -29.55 29.60 2.90
CA LEU A 42 -30.13 28.55 3.74
C LEU A 42 -30.54 29.16 5.09
N LYS A 43 -31.79 28.96 5.49
CA LYS A 43 -32.36 29.50 6.73
C LYS A 43 -32.36 28.46 7.84
N CYS A 44 -32.58 27.19 7.49
CA CYS A 44 -32.58 26.10 8.44
C CYS A 44 -31.85 24.87 7.88
N ILE A 45 -31.47 23.96 8.78
CA ILE A 45 -30.74 22.75 8.40
C ILE A 45 -31.56 21.85 7.47
N SER A 46 -32.89 21.88 7.59
CA SER A 46 -33.82 21.13 6.74
C SER A 46 -33.73 21.56 5.27
N ASP A 47 -33.37 22.81 4.99
CA ASP A 47 -33.17 23.31 3.62
C ASP A 47 -32.05 22.56 2.90
N THR A 48 -31.10 21.97 3.64
CA THR A 48 -30.02 21.16 3.04
C THR A 48 -30.54 19.91 2.37
N GLN A 49 -31.69 19.36 2.79
CA GLN A 49 -32.31 18.20 2.16
C GLN A 49 -32.97 18.54 0.82
N MET A 50 -33.28 19.81 0.58
CA MET A 50 -33.86 20.29 -0.69
C MET A 50 -32.78 20.48 -1.78
N ILE A 51 -31.50 20.37 -1.43
CA ILE A 51 -30.40 20.46 -2.39
C ILE A 51 -30.23 19.08 -3.05
N GLU A 52 -30.34 19.04 -4.37
CA GLU A 52 -30.36 17.79 -5.13
C GLU A 52 -29.12 16.92 -4.87
N GLY A 53 -29.36 15.74 -4.28
CA GLY A 53 -28.33 14.77 -3.93
C GLY A 53 -27.51 15.14 -2.68
N PHE A 54 -28.05 16.01 -1.82
CA PHE A 54 -27.49 16.36 -0.52
C PHE A 54 -28.29 15.63 0.58
N SER A 55 -27.91 14.37 0.86
CA SER A 55 -28.60 13.54 1.85
C SER A 55 -28.24 13.93 3.28
N GLU A 56 -29.05 13.53 4.25
CA GLU A 56 -28.78 13.70 5.70
C GLU A 56 -27.38 13.21 6.12
N ARG A 57 -26.92 12.07 5.59
CA ARG A 57 -25.56 11.54 5.82
C ARG A 57 -24.44 12.49 5.36
N ILE A 58 -24.67 13.25 4.30
CA ILE A 58 -23.70 14.21 3.74
C ILE A 58 -23.74 15.50 4.54
N ALA A 59 -24.94 15.96 4.90
CA ALA A 59 -25.14 17.10 5.78
C ALA A 59 -24.43 16.87 7.13
N HIS A 60 -24.67 15.71 7.76
CA HIS A 60 -24.02 15.33 9.01
C HIS A 60 -22.49 15.31 8.92
N ARG A 61 -21.94 14.81 7.81
CA ARG A 61 -20.49 14.79 7.59
C ARG A 61 -19.90 16.18 7.40
N LEU A 62 -20.59 17.04 6.64
CA LEU A 62 -20.20 18.43 6.46
C LEU A 62 -20.25 19.19 7.79
N PHE A 63 -21.32 19.02 8.58
CA PHE A 63 -21.44 19.69 9.87
C PHE A 63 -20.39 19.23 10.86
N ASN A 64 -20.10 17.93 10.93
CA ASN A 64 -18.97 17.43 11.72
C ASN A 64 -17.65 18.04 11.25
N SER A 65 -17.40 18.13 9.94
CA SER A 65 -16.21 18.79 9.39
C SER A 65 -16.13 20.29 9.70
N ILE A 66 -17.28 20.96 9.91
CA ILE A 66 -17.31 22.36 10.34
C ILE A 66 -17.00 22.48 11.84
N LEU A 67 -17.56 21.58 12.65
CA LEU A 67 -17.40 21.56 14.11
C LEU A 67 -15.98 21.14 14.53
N ASP A 68 -15.46 20.09 13.91
CA ASP A 68 -14.14 19.50 14.20
C ASP A 68 -13.00 20.28 13.54
N GLY A 69 -13.32 21.27 12.69
CA GLY A 69 -12.38 22.02 11.88
C GLY A 69 -11.91 21.28 10.62
N PRO A 70 -11.17 21.96 9.71
CA PRO A 70 -10.61 21.33 8.51
C PRO A 70 -9.78 20.12 8.92
N THR A 71 -10.22 18.92 8.54
CA THR A 71 -9.56 17.69 8.94
C THR A 71 -8.28 17.52 8.10
N ASP A 72 -7.18 18.14 8.54
CA ASP A 72 -5.87 18.04 7.86
C ASP A 72 -5.27 16.62 7.89
N ARG A 73 -5.90 15.66 8.61
CA ARG A 73 -5.26 14.40 8.99
C ARG A 73 -5.83 13.10 8.41
N SER A 74 -6.83 13.11 7.51
CA SER A 74 -7.29 11.85 6.90
C SER A 74 -7.38 11.80 5.36
N GLU A 75 -7.25 12.92 4.65
CA GLU A 75 -7.58 12.94 3.22
C GLU A 75 -6.50 12.35 2.28
N LEU A 76 -5.28 12.10 2.74
CA LEU A 76 -4.16 11.84 1.82
C LEU A 76 -4.16 10.40 1.27
N SER A 77 -4.60 9.41 2.06
CA SER A 77 -4.85 8.05 1.55
C SER A 77 -6.10 7.98 0.66
N HIS A 78 -7.06 8.91 0.82
CA HIS A 78 -8.23 9.02 -0.05
C HIS A 78 -7.92 9.62 -1.44
N LYS A 79 -6.76 10.26 -1.62
CA LYS A 79 -6.35 10.79 -2.94
C LYS A 79 -5.99 9.69 -3.94
N ILE A 80 -5.44 8.57 -3.47
CA ILE A 80 -5.14 7.42 -4.33
C ILE A 80 -6.44 6.63 -4.51
N LYS A 81 -6.99 6.63 -5.73
CA LYS A 81 -8.25 5.94 -6.02
C LYS A 81 -8.16 4.44 -5.69
N GLY A 82 -9.15 3.92 -4.97
CA GLY A 82 -9.35 2.51 -4.60
C GLY A 82 -8.51 2.01 -3.41
N GLN A 83 -8.64 0.73 -3.07
CA GLN A 83 -7.90 0.11 -1.97
C GLN A 83 -6.39 -0.07 -2.24
N ILE A 84 -5.54 0.47 -1.35
CA ILE A 84 -4.07 0.37 -1.43
C ILE A 84 -3.57 -0.99 -0.90
N LEU A 85 -4.18 -1.45 0.20
CA LEU A 85 -3.73 -2.60 0.98
C LEU A 85 -4.93 -3.45 1.43
N HIS A 86 -4.76 -4.77 1.45
CA HIS A 86 -5.74 -5.71 1.97
C HIS A 86 -5.07 -6.81 2.84
N PRO A 87 -5.57 -7.13 4.06
CA PRO A 87 -6.64 -6.43 4.75
C PRO A 87 -6.24 -5.00 5.13
N HIS A 88 -7.16 -4.25 5.73
CA HIS A 88 -6.86 -2.90 6.20
C HIS A 88 -5.84 -2.95 7.35
N LEU A 89 -4.79 -2.13 7.26
CA LEU A 89 -3.81 -1.96 8.32
C LEU A 89 -4.33 -0.94 9.33
N SER A 90 -4.62 -1.38 10.55
CA SER A 90 -5.03 -0.49 11.64
C SER A 90 -3.87 0.39 12.10
N ASP A 91 -4.19 1.57 12.65
CA ASP A 91 -3.17 2.47 13.18
C ASP A 91 -2.45 1.90 14.40
N SER A 92 -3.08 1.04 15.21
CA SER A 92 -2.43 0.34 16.34
C SER A 92 -1.32 -0.58 15.84
N VAL A 93 -1.64 -1.49 14.92
CA VAL A 93 -0.65 -2.42 14.32
C VAL A 93 0.46 -1.63 13.62
N ARG A 94 0.13 -0.55 12.90
CA ARG A 94 1.12 0.32 12.27
C ARG A 94 2.05 0.99 13.29
N GLN A 95 1.56 1.39 14.46
CA GLN A 95 2.37 2.05 15.48
C GLN A 95 3.27 1.06 16.21
N GLU A 96 2.74 -0.11 16.54
CA GLU A 96 3.43 -1.19 17.26
C GLU A 96 4.45 -1.95 16.41
N CYS A 97 4.29 -1.96 15.08
CA CYS A 97 5.24 -2.67 14.23
C CYS A 97 6.65 -2.06 14.36
N SER A 98 7.65 -2.92 14.41
CA SER A 98 9.08 -2.58 14.41
C SER A 98 9.73 -3.03 13.11
N GLN A 99 9.36 -4.21 12.61
CA GLN A 99 9.93 -4.79 11.40
C GLN A 99 8.87 -5.17 10.36
N VAL A 100 9.19 -4.90 9.09
CA VAL A 100 8.35 -5.24 7.94
C VAL A 100 9.12 -6.16 7.01
N LEU A 101 8.54 -7.31 6.69
CA LEU A 101 9.06 -8.26 5.72
C LEU A 101 8.27 -8.14 4.41
N ALA A 102 8.91 -7.69 3.33
CA ALA A 102 8.35 -7.81 2.00
C ALA A 102 8.70 -9.19 1.41
N VAL A 103 7.71 -9.90 0.87
CA VAL A 103 7.91 -11.19 0.18
C VAL A 103 7.36 -11.12 -1.23
N TYR A 104 8.20 -11.45 -2.20
CA TYR A 104 7.86 -11.52 -3.61
C TYR A 104 8.01 -12.95 -4.12
N VAL A 105 6.88 -13.57 -4.48
CA VAL A 105 6.84 -14.92 -5.06
C VAL A 105 6.77 -14.79 -6.57
N ALA A 106 7.79 -15.31 -7.27
CA ALA A 106 7.83 -15.47 -8.71
C ALA A 106 7.51 -16.92 -9.10
N VAL A 107 7.65 -17.24 -10.39
CA VAL A 107 7.38 -18.61 -10.87
C VAL A 107 8.36 -19.61 -10.28
N ASN A 108 9.66 -19.30 -10.28
CA ASN A 108 10.75 -20.20 -9.89
C ASN A 108 11.65 -19.64 -8.78
N SER A 109 11.16 -18.63 -8.06
CA SER A 109 11.95 -18.02 -6.99
C SER A 109 11.06 -17.33 -5.96
N VAL A 110 11.58 -17.20 -4.75
CA VAL A 110 11.05 -16.29 -3.73
C VAL A 110 12.14 -15.30 -3.36
N CYS A 111 11.80 -14.02 -3.33
CA CYS A 111 12.65 -12.97 -2.81
C CYS A 111 12.02 -12.37 -1.57
N TRP A 112 12.86 -11.89 -0.65
CA TRP A 112 12.37 -11.11 0.47
C TRP A 112 13.29 -9.95 0.83
N THR A 113 12.69 -8.94 1.44
CA THR A 113 13.38 -7.76 1.97
C THR A 113 12.87 -7.49 3.39
N LEU A 114 13.75 -7.53 4.38
CA LEU A 114 13.43 -7.18 5.76
C LEU A 114 13.82 -5.71 6.01
N ILE A 115 12.87 -4.92 6.49
CA ILE A 115 13.05 -3.49 6.73
C ILE A 115 12.76 -3.19 8.20
N ASP A 116 13.70 -2.51 8.85
CA ASP A 116 13.52 -1.90 10.16
C ASP A 116 12.80 -0.56 10.02
N LYS A 117 11.68 -0.39 10.73
CA LYS A 117 10.93 0.88 10.76
C LYS A 117 11.63 1.94 11.60
N GLY A 118 12.37 1.56 12.64
CA GLY A 118 13.03 2.49 13.55
C GLY A 118 14.02 3.40 12.86
N ASN A 119 14.80 2.84 11.93
CA ASN A 119 15.87 3.53 11.20
C ASN A 119 15.59 3.66 9.68
N TYR A 120 14.42 3.22 9.23
CA TYR A 120 14.10 2.98 7.81
C TYR A 120 15.25 2.28 7.07
N GLU A 121 15.68 1.14 7.58
CA GLU A 121 16.89 0.44 7.12
C GLU A 121 16.57 -0.95 6.57
N VAL A 122 17.12 -1.29 5.41
CA VAL A 122 17.07 -2.66 4.88
C VAL A 122 18.06 -3.51 5.66
N LEU A 123 17.54 -4.44 6.46
CA LEU A 123 18.33 -5.39 7.26
C LEU A 123 18.72 -6.63 6.45
N GLU A 124 17.80 -7.14 5.64
CA GLU A 124 18.04 -8.28 4.76
C GLU A 124 17.43 -8.06 3.38
N TRP A 125 18.09 -8.60 2.36
CA TRP A 125 17.57 -8.65 1.00
C TRP A 125 18.11 -9.91 0.34
N LYS A 126 17.23 -10.88 0.04
CA LYS A 126 17.66 -12.22 -0.37
C LYS A 126 16.81 -12.76 -1.51
N TYR A 127 17.45 -13.60 -2.33
CA TYR A 127 16.86 -14.37 -3.41
C TYR A 127 16.99 -15.86 -3.07
N HIS A 128 15.91 -16.62 -3.25
CA HIS A 128 15.89 -18.07 -3.13
C HIS A 128 15.35 -18.69 -4.41
N SER A 129 16.15 -19.55 -5.04
CA SER A 129 15.73 -20.33 -6.21
C SER A 129 14.81 -21.46 -5.77
N ILE A 130 13.75 -21.70 -6.52
CA ILE A 130 12.91 -22.89 -6.34
C ILE A 130 13.26 -23.88 -7.44
N ASP A 131 13.82 -25.02 -7.02
CA ASP A 131 14.12 -26.12 -7.93
C ASP A 131 12.89 -27.00 -8.07
N TYR A 132 12.24 -26.92 -9.22
CA TYR A 132 11.12 -27.80 -9.55
C TYR A 132 11.63 -29.12 -10.14
N PRO A 133 11.08 -30.27 -9.73
CA PRO A 133 11.47 -31.56 -10.31
C PRO A 133 11.18 -31.56 -11.82
N GLU A 134 12.22 -31.71 -12.63
CA GLU A 134 12.07 -31.74 -14.09
C GLU A 134 11.19 -32.91 -14.55
N GLY A 135 10.33 -32.64 -15.52
CA GLY A 135 9.49 -33.67 -16.16
C GLY A 135 8.36 -34.25 -15.29
N LYS A 136 8.20 -33.83 -14.03
CA LYS A 136 7.11 -34.28 -13.16
C LYS A 136 6.03 -33.20 -12.99
N LYS A 137 4.77 -33.62 -13.10
CA LYS A 137 3.64 -32.79 -12.67
C LYS A 137 3.71 -32.62 -11.16
N MET A 138 3.91 -31.39 -10.70
CA MET A 138 3.90 -31.09 -9.28
C MET A 138 2.54 -31.35 -8.66
N GLN A 139 2.55 -32.12 -7.58
CA GLN A 139 1.39 -32.31 -6.73
C GLN A 139 1.33 -31.21 -5.67
N ILE A 140 0.16 -31.03 -5.08
CA ILE A 140 -0.05 -30.02 -4.03
C ILE A 140 0.88 -30.24 -2.82
N THR A 141 1.23 -31.50 -2.52
CA THR A 141 2.17 -31.87 -1.47
C THR A 141 3.60 -31.41 -1.78
N ASP A 142 4.00 -31.41 -3.05
CA ASP A 142 5.32 -30.91 -3.47
C ASP A 142 5.41 -29.40 -3.26
N ILE A 143 4.35 -28.67 -3.65
CA ILE A 143 4.23 -27.23 -3.44
C ILE A 143 4.28 -26.89 -1.95
N LEU A 144 3.59 -27.66 -1.10
CA LEU A 144 3.62 -27.47 0.35
C LEU A 144 5.02 -27.68 0.93
N ASN A 145 5.73 -28.71 0.49
CA ASN A 145 7.10 -28.97 0.95
C ASN A 145 8.05 -27.83 0.57
N ILE A 146 7.90 -27.27 -0.63
CA ILE A 146 8.67 -26.10 -1.07
C ILE A 146 8.29 -24.88 -0.22
N ALA A 147 6.99 -24.59 -0.07
CA ALA A 147 6.51 -23.46 0.74
C ALA A 147 7.02 -23.55 2.18
N TRP A 148 6.97 -24.74 2.78
CA TRP A 148 7.52 -25.01 4.10
C TRP A 148 9.00 -24.67 4.17
N LYS A 149 9.83 -25.22 3.27
CA LYS A 149 11.28 -24.92 3.22
C LYS A 149 11.58 -23.43 3.09
N VAL A 150 10.85 -22.72 2.23
CA VAL A 150 10.99 -21.28 2.05
C VAL A 150 10.63 -20.54 3.34
N THR A 151 9.49 -20.85 3.95
CA THR A 151 9.02 -20.16 5.18
C THR A 151 9.94 -20.35 6.37
N GLN A 152 10.69 -21.45 6.44
CA GLN A 152 11.72 -21.65 7.47
C GLN A 152 12.93 -20.72 7.31
N GLN A 153 13.18 -20.21 6.10
CA GLN A 153 14.27 -19.26 5.81
C GLN A 153 13.84 -17.79 5.96
N LEU A 154 12.53 -17.52 6.00
CA LEU A 154 12.03 -16.17 6.15
C LEU A 154 12.31 -15.65 7.58
N PRO A 155 12.86 -14.43 7.72
CA PRO A 155 13.05 -13.84 9.03
C PRO A 155 11.70 -13.55 9.69
N THR A 156 11.69 -13.52 11.02
CA THR A 156 10.50 -13.12 11.78
C THR A 156 10.29 -11.61 11.65
N ALA A 157 9.06 -11.17 11.42
CA ALA A 157 8.67 -9.77 11.39
C ALA A 157 7.26 -9.58 11.95
N ASP A 158 6.90 -8.34 12.28
CA ASP A 158 5.57 -7.99 12.81
C ASP A 158 4.53 -7.96 11.69
N ILE A 159 4.96 -7.45 10.52
CA ILE A 159 4.14 -7.33 9.32
C ILE A 159 4.87 -8.03 8.18
N CYS A 160 4.15 -8.86 7.43
CA CYS A 160 4.57 -9.38 6.14
C CYS A 160 3.75 -8.69 5.05
N VAL A 161 4.40 -8.09 4.06
CA VAL A 161 3.74 -7.52 2.89
C VAL A 161 4.06 -8.34 1.64
N MET A 162 3.02 -8.66 0.87
CA MET A 162 3.10 -9.38 -0.38
C MET A 162 2.42 -8.57 -1.48
N LYS A 163 2.75 -8.86 -2.74
CA LYS A 163 2.01 -8.34 -3.88
C LYS A 163 0.64 -9.02 -3.95
N ALA A 164 -0.43 -8.25 -4.11
CA ALA A 164 -1.74 -8.85 -4.38
C ALA A 164 -1.69 -9.62 -5.71
N GLU A 165 -2.09 -10.89 -5.69
CA GLU A 165 -2.21 -11.63 -6.94
C GLU A 165 -3.55 -11.30 -7.61
N PRO A 166 -3.62 -11.25 -8.96
CA PRO A 166 -4.89 -11.09 -9.65
C PRO A 166 -5.86 -12.19 -9.24
N THR A 167 -7.14 -11.86 -9.04
CA THR A 167 -8.19 -12.85 -8.75
C THR A 167 -8.47 -13.78 -9.91
N THR A 168 -8.02 -13.41 -11.12
CA THR A 168 -8.11 -14.24 -12.32
C THR A 168 -6.78 -14.92 -12.61
N LEU A 169 -6.80 -16.24 -12.84
CA LEU A 169 -5.62 -16.99 -13.30
C LEU A 169 -5.21 -16.69 -14.76
N ARG A 170 -5.91 -15.75 -15.41
CA ARG A 170 -5.59 -15.25 -16.75
C ARG A 170 -4.48 -14.22 -16.63
N ALA A 171 -3.36 -14.44 -17.31
CA ALA A 171 -2.37 -13.38 -17.44
C ALA A 171 -2.85 -12.35 -18.48
N ALA A 172 -2.69 -11.07 -18.18
CA ALA A 172 -2.99 -10.01 -19.13
C ALA A 172 -2.08 -10.16 -20.35
N GLY A 173 -2.65 -10.21 -21.55
CA GLY A 173 -1.91 -10.36 -22.81
C GLY A 173 -1.55 -11.81 -23.21
N SER A 174 -1.83 -12.81 -22.37
CA SER A 174 -1.68 -14.23 -22.75
C SER A 174 -3.00 -14.80 -23.29
N ASP A 175 -2.91 -15.79 -24.18
CA ASP A 175 -4.08 -16.57 -24.60
C ASP A 175 -4.75 -17.21 -23.37
N PRO A 176 -5.99 -16.79 -23.01
CA PRO A 176 -6.69 -17.29 -21.84
C PRO A 176 -7.02 -18.79 -21.93
N ASN A 177 -6.91 -19.39 -23.12
CA ASN A 177 -7.12 -20.82 -23.33
C ASN A 177 -5.81 -21.63 -23.29
N ASN A 178 -4.65 -21.00 -23.05
CA ASN A 178 -3.39 -21.73 -22.97
C ASN A 178 -3.28 -22.45 -21.61
N PRO A 179 -3.35 -23.81 -21.58
CA PRO A 179 -3.35 -24.56 -20.34
C PRO A 179 -2.03 -24.43 -19.56
N LYS A 180 -0.91 -24.13 -20.24
CA LYS A 180 0.39 -23.96 -19.58
C LYS A 180 0.43 -22.69 -18.72
N VAL A 181 -0.11 -21.58 -19.23
CA VAL A 181 -0.18 -20.31 -18.50
C VAL A 181 -1.09 -20.44 -17.29
N LEU A 182 -2.24 -21.10 -17.46
CA LEU A 182 -3.17 -21.38 -16.37
C LEU A 182 -2.52 -22.22 -15.26
N ALA A 183 -1.79 -23.28 -15.63
CA ALA A 183 -1.11 -24.16 -14.69
C ALA A 183 -0.05 -23.41 -13.87
N VAL A 184 0.78 -22.58 -14.52
CA VAL A 184 1.81 -21.77 -13.85
C VAL A 184 1.19 -20.78 -12.86
N ASN A 185 0.12 -20.08 -13.26
CA ASN A 185 -0.56 -19.13 -12.39
C ASN A 185 -1.25 -19.83 -11.20
N LEU A 186 -1.84 -21.00 -11.44
CA LEU A 186 -2.45 -21.81 -10.39
C LEU A 186 -1.40 -22.27 -9.37
N GLN A 187 -0.27 -22.80 -9.84
CA GLN A 187 0.84 -23.22 -8.99
C GLN A 187 1.38 -22.04 -8.16
N LYS A 188 1.55 -20.87 -8.78
CA LYS A 188 1.98 -19.66 -8.07
C LYS A 188 0.97 -19.25 -7.01
N SER A 189 -0.32 -19.28 -7.32
CA SER A 189 -1.38 -18.94 -6.37
C SER A 189 -1.41 -19.90 -5.18
N GLN A 190 -1.24 -21.21 -5.43
CA GLN A 190 -1.11 -22.23 -4.39
C GLN A 190 0.11 -21.98 -3.49
N MET A 191 1.27 -21.66 -4.09
CA MET A 191 2.49 -21.31 -3.34
C MET A 191 2.26 -20.10 -2.43
N VAL A 192 1.69 -19.02 -2.96
CA VAL A 192 1.37 -17.82 -2.18
C VAL A 192 0.42 -18.14 -1.03
N ALA A 193 -0.67 -18.89 -1.30
CA ALA A 193 -1.63 -19.28 -0.28
C ALA A 193 -0.98 -20.09 0.84
N MET A 194 -0.12 -21.08 0.51
CA MET A 194 0.59 -21.88 1.50
C MET A 194 1.55 -21.04 2.34
N ILE A 195 2.34 -20.16 1.72
CA ILE A 195 3.25 -19.26 2.45
C ILE A 195 2.45 -18.37 3.42
N VAL A 196 1.33 -17.81 2.96
CA VAL A 196 0.44 -16.97 3.80
C VAL A 196 -0.10 -17.77 4.98
N SER A 197 -0.59 -18.98 4.75
CA SER A 197 -1.11 -19.87 5.80
C SER A 197 -0.03 -20.22 6.82
N LEU A 198 1.18 -20.56 6.37
CA LEU A 198 2.30 -20.93 7.23
C LEU A 198 2.80 -19.75 8.08
N ILE A 199 2.90 -18.55 7.50
CA ILE A 199 3.30 -17.32 8.24
C ILE A 199 2.28 -17.01 9.35
N ASN A 200 0.99 -17.07 9.03
CA ASN A 200 -0.07 -16.79 10.00
C ASN A 200 -0.19 -17.92 11.05
N ALA A 201 -0.01 -19.18 10.66
CA ALA A 201 -0.03 -20.32 11.61
C ALA A 201 1.12 -20.24 12.61
N LYS A 202 2.34 -19.92 12.14
CA LYS A 202 3.52 -19.70 13.01
C LYS A 202 3.28 -18.57 14.02
N SER A 203 2.52 -17.55 13.62
CA SER A 203 2.30 -16.35 14.43
C SER A 203 1.18 -16.50 15.46
N ASN A 204 0.17 -17.33 15.16
CA ASN A 204 -1.01 -17.47 16.01
C ASN A 204 -0.90 -18.62 17.02
N ASN A 205 0.29 -19.25 17.19
CA ASN A 205 0.59 -20.32 18.15
C ASN A 205 -0.67 -21.14 18.49
N ILE A 206 -1.14 -21.96 17.54
CA ILE A 206 -2.36 -22.76 17.67
C ILE A 206 -2.10 -23.91 18.68
N ASN A 207 -1.85 -23.54 19.92
CA ASN A 207 -1.87 -24.38 21.12
C ASN A 207 -3.06 -23.91 21.96
N THR A 208 -4.23 -23.80 21.33
CA THR A 208 -5.46 -23.45 22.05
C THR A 208 -6.08 -24.74 22.58
N SER A 209 -5.96 -24.92 23.90
CA SER A 209 -6.80 -25.75 24.77
C SER A 209 -8.19 -26.03 24.17
N LEU A 210 -8.48 -27.31 23.95
CA LEU A 210 -9.72 -27.83 23.38
C LEU A 210 -10.88 -27.72 24.38
N ASN A 211 -11.54 -26.56 24.44
CA ASN A 211 -12.91 -26.46 24.95
C ASN A 211 -13.84 -26.06 23.77
N PRO A 212 -14.64 -27.01 23.22
CA PRO A 212 -15.36 -26.84 21.95
C PRO A 212 -16.51 -25.82 21.97
N ASP A 213 -17.13 -25.56 23.12
CA ASP A 213 -18.52 -25.07 23.13
C ASP A 213 -18.71 -23.54 23.20
N GLU A 214 -17.67 -22.72 23.44
CA GLU A 214 -17.83 -21.25 23.57
C GLU A 214 -16.97 -20.40 22.60
N ASN A 215 -16.11 -21.02 21.78
CA ASN A 215 -14.93 -20.30 21.26
C ASN A 215 -14.91 -19.98 19.77
N ALA A 216 -15.85 -20.45 18.95
CA ALA A 216 -15.81 -20.21 17.50
C ALA A 216 -15.86 -18.72 17.12
N SER A 217 -16.63 -17.91 17.85
CA SER A 217 -16.76 -16.46 17.62
C SER A 217 -15.61 -15.63 18.24
N LYS A 218 -14.94 -16.15 19.28
CA LYS A 218 -13.70 -15.57 19.85
C LYS A 218 -12.47 -15.88 18.98
N LEU A 219 -12.36 -17.11 18.47
CA LEU A 219 -11.27 -17.55 17.59
C LEU A 219 -11.14 -16.71 16.31
N VAL A 220 -12.27 -16.25 15.74
CA VAL A 220 -12.25 -15.36 14.56
C VAL A 220 -11.83 -13.92 14.93
N LYS A 221 -12.14 -13.46 16.15
CA LYS A 221 -11.73 -12.14 16.65
C LYS A 221 -10.25 -12.08 17.04
N ASP A 222 -9.69 -13.21 17.46
CA ASP A 222 -8.30 -13.31 17.94
C ASP A 222 -7.30 -13.73 16.85
N PHE A 223 -7.76 -14.01 15.62
CA PHE A 223 -6.86 -14.35 14.52
C PHE A 223 -6.05 -13.12 14.09
N ASN A 224 -4.80 -13.07 14.52
CA ASN A 224 -3.89 -11.98 14.19
C ASN A 224 -3.34 -12.18 12.78
N HIS A 225 -3.83 -11.37 11.84
CA HIS A 225 -3.41 -11.42 10.45
C HIS A 225 -2.11 -10.62 10.26
N LYS A 226 -1.01 -11.32 9.97
CA LYS A 226 0.29 -10.68 9.74
C LYS A 226 0.58 -10.35 8.28
N VAL A 227 -0.15 -10.96 7.35
CA VAL A 227 0.16 -10.85 5.91
C VAL A 227 -0.73 -9.82 5.21
N TYR A 228 -0.16 -8.85 4.53
CA TYR A 228 -0.90 -7.80 3.84
C TYR A 228 -0.55 -7.79 2.37
N PHE A 229 -1.54 -7.57 1.52
CA PHE A 229 -1.42 -7.54 0.08
C PHE A 229 -1.46 -6.11 -0.42
N LEU A 230 -0.32 -5.62 -0.93
CA LEU A 230 -0.23 -4.32 -1.56
C LEU A 230 -0.75 -4.40 -3.00
N ARG A 231 -1.51 -3.38 -3.41
CA ARG A 231 -2.02 -3.30 -4.78
C ARG A 231 -0.86 -3.38 -5.79
N PRO A 232 -0.95 -4.23 -6.82
CA PRO A 232 0.22 -4.61 -7.61
C PRO A 232 0.79 -3.48 -8.44
N ALA A 233 -0.03 -2.55 -8.92
CA ALA A 233 0.42 -1.46 -9.78
C ALA A 233 1.18 -0.34 -9.02
N LEU A 234 1.06 -0.27 -7.69
CA LEU A 234 1.57 0.86 -6.92
C LEU A 234 3.10 0.97 -6.95
N PRO A 235 3.88 -0.10 -6.74
CA PRO A 235 5.35 0.00 -6.83
C PRO A 235 5.79 0.47 -8.21
N TYR A 236 5.23 -0.11 -9.27
CA TYR A 236 5.59 0.25 -10.63
C TYR A 236 5.25 1.72 -10.96
N ARG A 237 4.08 2.19 -10.52
CA ARG A 237 3.67 3.59 -10.70
C ARG A 237 4.46 4.56 -9.83
N LEU A 238 4.90 4.17 -8.64
CA LEU A 238 5.67 5.05 -7.76
C LEU A 238 7.07 5.28 -8.33
N TYR A 239 7.70 4.20 -8.79
CA TYR A 239 9.09 4.21 -9.26
C TYR A 239 9.25 4.35 -10.78
N GLY A 240 8.15 4.40 -11.53
CA GLY A 240 8.18 4.64 -12.98
C GLY A 240 8.59 3.43 -13.82
N THR A 241 8.44 2.22 -13.28
CA THR A 241 8.68 0.96 -14.01
C THR A 241 7.41 0.41 -14.68
N LEU A 242 6.40 1.27 -14.88
CA LEU A 242 5.21 0.98 -15.67
C LEU A 242 5.19 1.90 -16.90
N VAL A 243 5.36 1.32 -18.10
CA VAL A 243 5.30 2.04 -19.38
C VAL A 243 4.06 1.56 -20.13
N GLY A 244 3.06 2.44 -20.26
CA GLY A 244 1.73 2.04 -20.70
C GLY A 244 1.11 1.01 -19.74
N ASN A 245 0.91 -0.22 -20.21
CA ASN A 245 0.44 -1.35 -19.39
C ASN A 245 1.55 -2.37 -19.09
N GLU A 246 2.77 -2.15 -19.58
CA GLU A 246 3.88 -3.08 -19.43
C GLU A 246 4.78 -2.71 -18.26
N LYS A 247 5.24 -3.75 -17.57
CA LYS A 247 6.18 -3.62 -16.47
C LYS A 247 7.57 -3.81 -17.06
N VAL A 248 8.42 -2.81 -16.89
CA VAL A 248 9.81 -2.88 -17.35
C VAL A 248 10.72 -3.37 -16.21
N SER A 249 11.95 -3.74 -16.58
CA SER A 249 12.98 -4.12 -15.62
C SER A 249 13.17 -3.06 -14.53
N THR A 250 13.42 -3.52 -13.32
CA THR A 250 13.67 -2.71 -12.13
C THR A 250 15.14 -2.35 -11.96
N ASP A 251 16.05 -2.99 -12.71
CA ASP A 251 17.50 -2.92 -12.47
C ASP A 251 18.03 -1.47 -12.50
N GLN A 252 17.75 -0.72 -13.57
CA GLN A 252 18.19 0.68 -13.67
C GLN A 252 17.60 1.56 -12.56
N THR A 253 16.31 1.39 -12.26
CA THR A 253 15.61 2.14 -11.21
C THR A 253 16.22 1.89 -9.85
N VAL A 254 16.54 0.64 -9.55
CA VAL A 254 17.16 0.22 -8.30
C VAL A 254 18.59 0.74 -8.22
N GLU A 255 19.40 0.64 -9.29
CA GLU A 255 20.77 1.19 -9.28
C GLU A 255 20.79 2.71 -9.03
N MET A 256 19.89 3.47 -9.67
CA MET A 256 19.74 4.90 -9.38
C MET A 256 19.39 5.15 -7.91
N LEU A 257 18.44 4.38 -7.36
CA LEU A 257 18.08 4.47 -5.94
C LEU A 257 19.27 4.13 -5.02
N LEU A 258 20.07 3.12 -5.36
CA LEU A 258 21.25 2.75 -4.58
C LEU A 258 22.38 3.80 -4.63
N GLN A 259 22.45 4.59 -5.70
CA GLN A 259 23.39 5.72 -5.84
C GLN A 259 22.94 6.95 -5.02
N GLU A 260 21.64 7.18 -4.89
CA GLU A 260 21.10 8.29 -4.10
C GLU A 260 21.20 8.06 -2.58
N ILE A 261 21.24 6.80 -2.15
CA ILE A 261 21.32 6.42 -0.74
C ILE A 261 22.78 6.39 -0.31
N ASN A 262 23.31 7.45 0.28
CA ASN A 262 24.71 7.46 0.74
C ASN A 262 24.85 7.31 2.26
N GLU A 263 23.94 7.90 3.03
CA GLU A 263 24.04 7.97 4.50
C GLU A 263 22.68 7.75 5.17
N LYS A 264 22.72 7.38 6.45
CA LYS A 264 21.51 7.28 7.28
C LYS A 264 20.94 8.69 7.48
N THR A 265 19.67 8.89 7.15
CA THR A 265 18.98 10.14 7.45
C THR A 265 18.45 10.11 8.89
N SER A 266 18.75 11.14 9.68
CA SER A 266 18.31 11.24 11.08
C SER A 266 16.79 11.31 11.27
N ASN A 267 16.05 11.66 10.22
CA ASN A 267 14.59 11.80 10.23
C ASN A 267 13.85 10.64 9.53
N ASN A 268 14.55 9.55 9.15
CA ASN A 268 13.98 8.44 8.40
C ASN A 268 13.23 8.88 7.13
N SER A 269 13.68 9.98 6.49
CA SER A 269 13.05 10.49 5.27
C SER A 269 13.41 9.65 4.03
N LYS A 270 14.51 8.92 4.09
CA LYS A 270 14.97 8.03 3.02
C LYS A 270 15.39 6.69 3.60
N VAL A 271 15.17 5.64 2.82
CA VAL A 271 15.64 4.31 3.16
C VAL A 271 17.16 4.27 3.19
N TYR A 272 17.74 3.59 4.18
CA TYR A 272 19.15 3.25 4.23
C TYR A 272 19.38 1.80 3.81
N ILE A 273 20.43 1.58 3.02
CA ILE A 273 20.87 0.25 2.60
C ILE A 273 22.38 0.20 2.80
N SER A 274 22.84 -0.76 3.61
CA SER A 274 24.25 -0.88 3.95
C SER A 274 25.10 -1.31 2.74
N PRO A 275 26.39 -0.91 2.67
CA PRO A 275 27.28 -1.30 1.57
C PRO A 275 27.36 -2.81 1.31
N PRO A 276 27.39 -3.71 2.32
CA PRO A 276 27.37 -5.15 2.07
C PRO A 276 26.13 -5.64 1.31
N ILE A 277 24.95 -5.10 1.63
CA ILE A 277 23.69 -5.46 0.96
C ILE A 277 23.69 -4.94 -0.48
N LYS A 278 24.21 -3.72 -0.72
CA LYS A 278 24.37 -3.19 -2.08
C LYS A 278 25.32 -4.05 -2.91
N HIS A 279 26.44 -4.47 -2.33
CA HIS A 279 27.41 -5.33 -2.99
C HIS A 279 26.78 -6.69 -3.33
N MET A 280 26.03 -7.29 -2.40
CA MET A 280 25.29 -8.53 -2.65
C MET A 280 24.33 -8.40 -3.83
N PHE A 281 23.57 -7.30 -3.93
CA PHE A 281 22.69 -7.06 -5.06
C PHE A 281 23.47 -6.95 -6.38
N ARG A 282 24.57 -6.18 -6.39
CA ARG A 282 25.40 -5.96 -7.58
C ARG A 282 26.13 -7.21 -8.06
N SER A 283 26.39 -8.18 -7.18
CA SER A 283 27.03 -9.45 -7.55
C SER A 283 26.06 -10.49 -8.12
N GLN A 284 24.75 -10.22 -8.13
CA GLN A 284 23.77 -11.12 -8.75
C GLN A 284 23.73 -10.98 -10.27
N ASN A 285 23.22 -12.01 -10.94
CA ASN A 285 22.91 -11.95 -12.37
C ASN A 285 21.62 -11.15 -12.65
N ASP A 286 21.41 -10.74 -13.90
CA ASP A 286 20.33 -9.84 -14.31
C ASP A 286 18.93 -10.32 -13.89
N LEU A 287 18.65 -11.63 -14.06
CA LEU A 287 17.37 -12.21 -13.67
C LEU A 287 17.12 -12.05 -12.17
N LYS A 288 18.12 -12.40 -11.34
CA LYS A 288 18.04 -12.29 -9.88
C LYS A 288 17.96 -10.84 -9.45
N LYS A 289 18.73 -9.94 -10.08
CA LYS A 289 18.68 -8.49 -9.81
C LYS A 289 17.27 -7.95 -10.05
N ASP A 290 16.63 -8.31 -11.16
CA ASP A 290 15.27 -7.83 -11.41
C ASP A 290 14.28 -8.36 -10.36
N MET A 291 14.34 -9.65 -10.00
CA MET A 291 13.45 -10.22 -8.96
C MET A 291 13.66 -9.58 -7.58
N LEU A 292 14.92 -9.37 -7.20
CA LEU A 292 15.29 -8.63 -5.99
C LEU A 292 14.75 -7.20 -6.03
N GLY A 293 14.86 -6.53 -7.18
CA GLY A 293 14.36 -5.18 -7.39
C GLY A 293 12.85 -5.08 -7.21
N HIS A 294 12.06 -5.99 -7.81
CA HIS A 294 10.61 -6.04 -7.58
C HIS A 294 10.28 -6.18 -6.09
N CYS A 295 11.02 -7.02 -5.37
CA CYS A 295 10.83 -7.23 -3.94
C CYS A 295 11.17 -5.99 -3.09
N LEU A 296 12.29 -5.34 -3.39
CA LEU A 296 12.68 -4.11 -2.70
C LEU A 296 11.64 -3.01 -2.93
N LEU A 297 11.27 -2.74 -4.19
CA LEU A 297 10.30 -1.70 -4.52
C LEU A 297 8.93 -1.98 -3.88
N LEU A 298 8.52 -3.24 -3.77
CA LEU A 298 7.33 -3.64 -3.01
C LEU A 298 7.41 -3.19 -1.55
N GLY A 299 8.51 -3.52 -0.87
CA GLY A 299 8.75 -3.15 0.53
C GLY A 299 8.80 -1.64 0.74
N LEU A 300 9.58 -0.91 -0.07
CA LEU A 300 9.69 0.55 0.03
C LEU A 300 8.34 1.24 -0.23
N THR A 301 7.57 0.78 -1.21
CA THR A 301 6.23 1.32 -1.48
C THR A 301 5.31 1.12 -0.28
N PHE A 302 5.38 -0.04 0.37
CA PHE A 302 4.58 -0.29 1.57
C PHE A 302 5.01 0.63 2.73
N MET A 303 6.32 0.78 2.97
CA MET A 303 6.85 1.66 4.01
C MET A 303 6.40 3.11 3.77
N ASP A 304 6.59 3.62 2.56
CA ASP A 304 6.23 4.99 2.20
C ASP A 304 4.72 5.24 2.32
N LEU A 305 3.88 4.37 1.77
CA LEU A 305 2.44 4.64 1.67
C LEU A 305 1.69 4.24 2.94
N CYS A 306 2.04 3.12 3.56
CA CYS A 306 1.25 2.51 4.64
C CYS A 306 1.84 2.82 6.02
N ILE A 307 3.17 2.82 6.18
CA ILE A 307 3.83 3.02 7.48
C ILE A 307 4.06 4.50 7.76
N TYR A 308 4.83 5.17 6.91
CA TYR A 308 5.22 6.58 7.08
C TYR A 308 4.20 7.57 6.52
N LYS A 309 3.28 7.12 5.65
CA LYS A 309 2.30 7.99 4.96
C LYS A 309 2.99 9.19 4.29
N ASN A 310 4.10 8.91 3.58
CA ASN A 310 4.97 9.88 2.92
C ASN A 310 4.20 10.67 1.86
N GLN A 311 4.20 12.00 2.00
CA GLN A 311 3.42 12.89 1.15
C GLN A 311 3.93 12.98 -0.28
N ASP A 312 5.24 12.91 -0.50
CA ASP A 312 5.81 12.98 -1.83
C ASP A 312 5.46 11.73 -2.64
N SER A 313 5.56 10.55 -2.02
CA SER A 313 5.18 9.28 -2.64
C SER A 313 3.68 9.22 -2.97
N ILE A 314 2.83 9.71 -2.06
CA ILE A 314 1.38 9.84 -2.32
C ILE A 314 1.12 10.80 -3.49
N ASN A 315 1.74 11.98 -3.48
CA ASN A 315 1.54 12.99 -4.52
C ASN A 315 2.01 12.52 -5.91
N LYS A 316 3.11 11.75 -6.00
CA LYS A 316 3.58 11.13 -7.25
C LYS A 316 2.53 10.20 -7.85
N LEU A 317 1.83 9.43 -7.02
CA LEU A 317 0.79 8.49 -7.46
C LEU A 317 -0.51 9.18 -7.85
N VAL A 318 -0.83 10.32 -7.23
CA VAL A 318 -2.01 11.12 -7.59
C VAL A 318 -1.81 11.78 -8.95
N LYS A 319 -0.66 12.43 -9.17
CA LYS A 319 -0.35 13.12 -10.43
C LYS A 319 -0.30 12.20 -11.66
N ARG A 320 -0.01 10.91 -11.47
CA ARG A 320 0.07 9.90 -12.54
C ARG A 320 -1.27 9.19 -12.83
N ASN A 321 -2.35 9.52 -12.09
CA ASN A 321 -3.69 8.99 -12.33
C ASN A 321 -4.59 9.96 -13.12
N ASP A 322 -4.11 11.18 -13.39
CA ASP A 322 -4.68 12.14 -14.33
C ASP A 322 -4.00 12.00 -15.69
#